data_AF-A0A9P4N0P4-F1
#
_entry.id   AF-A0A9P4N0P4-F1
#
_cell.length_a   1.000
_cell.length_b   1.000
_cell.length_c   1.000
_cell.angle_alpha   90.00
_cell.angle_beta   90.00
_cell.angle_gamma   90.00
#
_symmetry.space_group_name_H-M   'P 1'
#
loop_
_entity.id
_entity.type
_entity.pdbx_description
1 polymer ?
#
loop_
_entity_poly.entity_id
_entity_poly.type
_entity_poly.pdbx_seq_one_letter_code
_entity_poly.pdbx_strand_id
1 'polypeptide(L)'
;MSMDIKISIVDRSSFCILKWIGGGGFGQVFKVIRNGEIVACKQIQTNDPRLALEEHRHMTLVKRGPQIVAVHNEVEWNSNSRTLSFFMDFYKGKDLDRQIVTMRASGGSFTESQILQIGYQIAVALEYCHKKRILHQDIKPMNVLLDTPWNPSSDPTVPNLFVTDFGIASHAKTIGTRLTWERGTEGYQAPEIHDRGVCAAFSEKSDVYAFGCVLFRLCTLKHPSLPLAGIKPLEVSKDYSINLLSLISSMLSIDRFKRPTAFEVKEQLMTLIRKISSTAKECRQCRCVFLSNNKLHKHLQETLHYRDENEESSDEEGPLEPAARNEPLGEIGFRIKGADAQNEALNQVGFRIKGAATGYVSEENPRICAVCKRDFDAKKHLFKHLHYCR
;
A
#
# COMPACT_ATOMS: atom_id res chain seq x y z
N MET A 1 -14.98 -19.07 5.32
CA MET A 1 -13.87 -19.33 6.25
C MET A 1 -13.69 -18.12 7.14
N SER A 2 -13.96 -18.27 8.44
CA SER A 2 -13.70 -17.23 9.44
C SER A 2 -12.20 -16.89 9.41
N MET A 3 -11.85 -15.64 9.08
CA MET A 3 -10.50 -15.15 9.37
C MET A 3 -10.49 -14.79 10.85
N ASP A 4 -10.03 -15.70 11.69
CA ASP A 4 -10.02 -15.51 13.13
C ASP A 4 -9.04 -14.39 13.49
N ILE A 5 -9.59 -13.23 13.85
CA ILE A 5 -8.83 -12.11 14.39
C ILE A 5 -8.38 -12.50 15.80
N LYS A 6 -7.07 -12.52 16.04
CA LYS A 6 -6.51 -12.87 17.35
C LYS A 6 -6.44 -11.62 18.21
N ILE A 7 -7.41 -11.47 19.11
CA ILE A 7 -7.46 -10.36 20.06
C ILE A 7 -6.73 -10.77 21.33
N SER A 8 -5.69 -10.02 21.71
CA SER A 8 -4.95 -10.19 22.95
C SER A 8 -5.30 -9.05 23.90
N ILE A 9 -5.78 -9.37 25.10
CA ILE A 9 -5.97 -8.38 26.17
C ILE A 9 -4.63 -8.22 26.88
N VAL A 10 -4.13 -6.99 26.95
CA VAL A 10 -2.79 -6.71 27.45
C VAL A 10 -2.79 -5.57 28.46
N ASP A 11 -2.05 -5.73 29.55
CA ASP A 11 -1.74 -4.64 30.48
C ASP A 11 -0.53 -3.82 30.03
N ARG A 12 0.46 -4.51 29.42
CA ARG A 12 1.64 -3.91 28.80
C ARG A 12 1.69 -4.29 27.32
N SER A 13 1.94 -3.32 26.46
CA SER A 13 2.05 -3.51 25.01
C SER A 13 3.16 -4.49 24.65
N SER A 14 2.94 -5.32 23.62
CA SER A 14 3.97 -6.25 23.12
C SER A 14 5.00 -5.60 22.19
N PHE A 15 4.93 -4.28 22.04
CA PHE A 15 5.72 -3.50 21.10
C PHE A 15 6.33 -2.27 21.77
N CYS A 16 7.42 -1.78 21.19
CA CYS A 16 8.07 -0.53 21.59
C CYS A 16 7.81 0.55 20.54
N ILE A 17 7.27 1.69 20.96
CA ILE A 17 7.04 2.83 20.06
C ILE A 17 8.38 3.49 19.75
N LEU A 18 8.70 3.59 18.45
CA LEU A 18 9.88 4.30 17.98
C LEU A 18 9.56 5.75 17.60
N LYS A 19 8.47 5.95 16.85
CA LYS A 19 8.17 7.25 16.26
C LYS A 19 6.70 7.38 15.91
N TRP A 20 6.10 8.52 16.22
CA TRP A 20 4.80 8.90 15.67
C TRP A 20 4.92 9.22 14.17
N ILE A 21 4.09 8.60 13.33
CA ILE A 21 4.16 8.75 11.86
C ILE A 21 2.99 9.53 11.27
N GLY A 22 1.84 9.56 11.95
CA GLY A 22 0.66 10.33 11.54
C GLY A 22 -0.53 10.07 12.46
N GLY A 23 -1.59 10.85 12.35
CA GLY A 23 -2.81 10.64 13.13
C GLY A 23 -3.86 11.72 12.91
N GLY A 24 -5.13 11.37 13.15
CA GLY A 24 -6.30 12.22 12.95
C GLY A 24 -7.54 11.66 13.66
N GLY A 25 -8.73 11.97 13.16
CA GLY A 25 -10.01 11.52 13.76
C GLY A 25 -10.18 10.00 13.85
N PHE A 26 -9.42 9.24 13.07
CA PHE A 26 -9.47 7.77 13.00
C PHE A 26 -8.37 7.07 13.83
N GLY A 27 -7.69 7.81 14.71
CA GLY A 27 -6.63 7.27 15.57
C GLY A 27 -5.23 7.75 15.19
N GLN A 28 -4.23 7.20 15.88
CA GLN A 28 -2.83 7.57 15.76
C GLN A 28 -2.02 6.40 15.22
N VAL A 29 -1.07 6.66 14.34
CA VAL A 29 -0.20 5.64 13.76
C VAL A 29 1.24 5.89 14.20
N PHE A 30 1.88 4.82 14.66
CA PHE A 30 3.26 4.81 15.15
C PHE A 30 4.09 3.79 14.37
N LYS A 31 5.34 4.13 14.10
CA LYS A 31 6.38 3.15 13.80
C LYS A 31 6.79 2.49 15.11
N VAL A 32 6.75 1.16 15.17
CA VAL A 32 7.05 0.38 16.37
C VAL A 32 8.02 -0.76 16.04
N ILE A 33 8.68 -1.29 17.07
CA ILE A 33 9.36 -2.60 17.00
C ILE A 33 8.49 -3.61 17.72
N ARG A 34 8.16 -4.71 17.05
CA ARG A 34 7.40 -5.84 17.59
C ARG A 34 8.05 -7.13 17.13
N ASN A 35 8.34 -8.04 18.06
CA ASN A 35 9.03 -9.30 17.77
C ASN A 35 10.34 -9.15 16.95
N GLY A 36 11.08 -8.06 17.17
CA GLY A 36 12.31 -7.75 16.43
C GLY A 36 12.11 -7.09 15.06
N GLU A 37 10.86 -6.94 14.60
CA GLU A 37 10.53 -6.37 13.29
C GLU A 37 9.97 -4.95 13.41
N ILE A 38 10.24 -4.13 12.39
CA ILE A 38 9.67 -2.78 12.28
C ILE A 38 8.31 -2.88 11.60
N VAL A 39 7.26 -2.46 12.31
CA VAL A 39 5.89 -2.44 11.81
C VAL A 39 5.23 -1.09 12.07
N ALA A 40 4.12 -0.80 11.38
CA ALA A 40 3.24 0.30 11.71
C ALA A 40 2.13 -0.19 12.65
N CYS A 41 1.87 0.56 13.73
CA CYS A 41 0.84 0.28 14.71
C CYS A 41 -0.17 1.42 14.70
N LYS A 42 -1.42 1.14 14.34
CA LYS A 42 -2.53 2.08 14.48
C LYS A 42 -3.19 1.86 15.84
N GLN A 43 -3.24 2.92 16.63
CA GLN A 43 -3.84 2.99 17.95
C GLN A 43 -5.12 3.82 17.90
N ILE A 44 -6.22 3.21 18.32
CA ILE A 44 -7.54 3.83 18.38
C ILE A 44 -7.96 3.82 19.85
N GLN A 45 -8.07 5.01 20.44
CA GLN A 45 -8.63 5.16 21.76
C GLN A 45 -10.15 5.22 21.64
N THR A 46 -10.85 4.29 22.30
CA THR A 46 -12.30 4.17 22.17
C THR A 46 -12.90 3.57 23.44
N ASN A 47 -14.14 3.94 23.76
CA ASN A 47 -14.91 3.25 24.80
C ASN A 47 -15.64 2.01 24.26
N ASP A 48 -15.78 1.89 22.93
CA ASP A 48 -16.33 0.70 22.27
C ASP A 48 -15.27 0.07 21.36
N PRO A 49 -14.61 -1.03 21.79
CA PRO A 49 -13.59 -1.71 20.99
C PRO A 49 -14.15 -2.31 19.69
N ARG A 50 -15.47 -2.53 19.57
CA ARG A 50 -16.08 -3.10 18.36
C ARG A 50 -16.00 -2.16 17.17
N LEU A 51 -16.13 -0.85 17.41
CA LEU A 51 -15.99 0.17 16.37
C LEU A 51 -14.55 0.22 15.83
N ALA A 52 -13.56 0.12 16.72
CA ALA A 52 -12.15 0.10 16.31
C ALA A 52 -11.77 -1.21 15.60
N LEU A 53 -12.44 -2.32 15.93
CA LEU A 53 -12.25 -3.61 15.26
C LEU A 53 -12.88 -3.66 13.86
N GLU A 54 -13.87 -2.81 13.57
CA GLU A 54 -14.52 -2.76 12.26
C GLU A 54 -13.54 -2.35 11.14
N GLU A 55 -12.68 -1.37 11.40
CA GLU A 55 -11.61 -1.01 10.47
C GLU A 55 -10.67 -2.18 10.20
N HIS A 56 -10.19 -2.85 11.25
CA HIS A 56 -9.32 -4.02 11.12
C HIS A 56 -10.00 -5.15 10.33
N ARG A 57 -11.30 -5.36 10.54
CA ARG A 57 -12.11 -6.32 9.77
C ARG A 57 -12.15 -5.95 8.29
N HIS A 58 -12.39 -4.68 7.94
CA HIS A 58 -12.39 -4.25 6.54
C HIS A 58 -11.02 -4.48 5.88
N MET A 59 -9.93 -4.12 6.54
CA MET A 59 -8.58 -4.42 6.04
C MET A 59 -8.34 -5.92 5.88
N THR A 60 -8.84 -6.73 6.81
CA THR A 60 -8.69 -8.20 6.75
C THR A 60 -9.40 -8.80 5.53
N LEU A 61 -10.56 -8.27 5.13
CA LEU A 61 -11.28 -8.71 3.93
C LEU A 61 -10.49 -8.49 2.64
N VAL A 62 -9.64 -7.45 2.62
CA VAL A 62 -8.82 -7.07 1.46
C VAL A 62 -7.33 -7.40 1.61
N LYS A 63 -6.88 -7.96 2.75
CA LYS A 63 -5.48 -8.18 3.14
C LYS A 63 -4.57 -8.87 2.10
N ARG A 64 -5.13 -9.74 1.26
CA ARG A 64 -4.39 -10.45 0.19
C ARG A 64 -4.47 -9.76 -1.18
N GLY A 65 -4.94 -8.53 -1.20
CA GLY A 65 -5.09 -7.75 -2.42
C GLY A 65 -3.75 -7.20 -2.90
N PRO A 66 -3.53 -7.17 -4.23
CA PRO A 66 -2.39 -6.48 -4.79
C PRO A 66 -2.52 -4.97 -4.54
N GLN A 67 -1.39 -4.29 -4.26
CA GLN A 67 -1.35 -2.85 -3.94
C GLN A 67 -2.25 -2.43 -2.75
N ILE A 68 -2.49 -3.33 -1.79
CA ILE A 68 -3.18 -3.04 -0.53
C ILE A 68 -2.20 -3.23 0.63
N VAL A 69 -2.23 -2.32 1.61
CA VAL A 69 -1.42 -2.47 2.83
C VAL A 69 -1.73 -3.78 3.54
N ALA A 70 -0.69 -4.55 3.84
CA ALA A 70 -0.81 -5.80 4.56
C ALA A 70 -1.05 -5.57 6.05
N VAL A 71 -2.28 -5.88 6.52
CA VAL A 71 -2.64 -5.87 7.94
C VAL A 71 -2.25 -7.19 8.60
N HIS A 72 -1.82 -7.17 9.85
CA HIS A 72 -1.52 -8.37 10.63
C HIS A 72 -2.80 -8.91 11.28
N ASN A 73 -2.86 -10.23 11.57
CA ASN A 73 -4.08 -10.85 12.11
C ASN A 73 -4.30 -10.56 13.61
N GLU A 74 -3.30 -9.98 14.26
CA GLU A 74 -3.24 -9.79 15.70
C GLU A 74 -3.64 -8.37 16.07
N VAL A 75 -4.45 -8.27 17.11
CA VAL A 75 -4.92 -7.01 17.67
C VAL A 75 -4.68 -7.04 19.18
N GLU A 76 -4.21 -5.93 19.73
CA GLU A 76 -4.03 -5.75 21.17
C GLU A 76 -5.08 -4.78 21.71
N TRP A 77 -5.75 -5.19 22.79
CA TRP A 77 -6.64 -4.33 23.56
C TRP A 77 -6.04 -4.04 24.93
N ASN A 78 -5.74 -2.78 25.20
CA ASN A 78 -5.35 -2.31 26.52
C ASN A 78 -6.57 -1.72 27.24
N SER A 79 -7.08 -2.43 28.25
CA SER A 79 -8.27 -2.02 29.01
C SER A 79 -8.04 -0.78 29.86
N ASN A 80 -6.82 -0.58 30.36
CA ASN A 80 -6.47 0.55 31.23
C ASN A 80 -6.45 1.87 30.46
N SER A 81 -5.84 1.88 29.26
CA SER A 81 -5.80 3.07 28.40
C SER A 81 -6.98 3.16 27.42
N ARG A 82 -7.83 2.13 27.38
CA ARG A 82 -8.93 1.95 26.43
C ARG A 82 -8.47 2.09 24.98
N THR A 83 -7.38 1.41 24.66
CA THR A 83 -6.70 1.54 23.36
C THR A 83 -6.69 0.21 22.64
N LEU A 84 -7.25 0.21 21.42
CA LEU A 84 -7.10 -0.88 20.47
C LEU A 84 -5.90 -0.59 19.58
N SER A 85 -4.97 -1.53 19.48
CA SER A 85 -3.77 -1.45 18.65
C SER A 85 -3.79 -2.58 17.63
N PHE A 86 -3.66 -2.25 16.35
CA PHE A 86 -3.46 -3.25 15.30
C PHE A 86 -2.26 -2.89 14.42
N PHE A 87 -1.68 -3.92 13.82
CA PHE A 87 -0.38 -3.83 13.17
C PHE A 87 -0.51 -4.03 11.66
N MET A 88 0.38 -3.37 10.92
CA MET A 88 0.48 -3.45 9.47
C MET A 88 1.94 -3.30 9.06
N ASP A 89 2.25 -3.71 7.83
CA ASP A 89 3.59 -3.54 7.28
C ASP A 89 4.00 -2.06 7.24
N PHE A 90 5.28 -1.80 7.50
CA PHE A 90 5.81 -0.44 7.52
C PHE A 90 6.42 -0.07 6.16
N TYR A 91 5.77 0.88 5.48
CA TYR A 91 6.20 1.40 4.18
C TYR A 91 7.14 2.60 4.35
N LYS A 92 8.36 2.50 3.82
CA LYS A 92 9.45 3.47 4.09
C LYS A 92 9.36 4.72 3.21
N GLY A 93 8.68 4.62 2.07
CA GLY A 93 8.57 5.70 1.08
C GLY A 93 7.61 6.84 1.44
N LYS A 94 6.91 6.72 2.58
CA LYS A 94 5.87 7.65 3.04
C LYS A 94 4.69 7.71 2.06
N ASP A 95 3.77 8.64 2.25
CA ASP A 95 2.58 8.82 1.43
C ASP A 95 2.83 9.62 0.13
N LEU A 96 1.93 9.47 -0.84
CA LEU A 96 1.97 10.14 -2.14
C LEU A 96 1.77 11.67 -2.02
N ASP A 97 1.08 12.13 -0.97
CA ASP A 97 0.90 13.57 -0.71
C ASP A 97 2.25 14.28 -0.52
N ARG A 98 3.14 13.68 0.26
CA ARG A 98 4.51 14.18 0.45
C ARG A 98 5.30 14.24 -0.84
N GLN A 99 5.06 13.32 -1.77
CA GLN A 99 5.70 13.35 -3.09
C GLN A 99 5.21 14.52 -3.92
N ILE A 100 3.90 14.78 -3.91
CA ILE A 100 3.29 15.95 -4.57
C ILE A 100 3.83 17.25 -3.97
N VAL A 101 3.92 17.35 -2.64
CA VAL A 101 4.47 18.52 -1.95
C VAL A 101 5.95 18.73 -2.31
N THR A 102 6.74 17.65 -2.32
CA THR A 102 8.17 17.71 -2.67
C THR A 102 8.36 18.16 -4.12
N MET A 103 7.59 17.59 -5.06
CA MET A 103 7.63 17.98 -6.46
C MET A 103 7.24 19.45 -6.66
N ARG A 104 6.22 19.92 -5.95
CA ARG A 104 5.80 21.32 -6.01
C ARG A 104 6.87 22.27 -5.49
N ALA A 105 7.51 21.91 -4.38
CA ALA A 105 8.55 22.71 -3.76
C ALA A 105 9.81 22.82 -4.63
N SER A 106 10.11 21.82 -5.46
CA SER A 106 11.21 21.87 -6.42
C SER A 106 10.86 22.62 -7.71
N GLY A 107 9.61 23.06 -7.89
CA GLY A 107 9.13 23.67 -9.14
C GLY A 107 9.04 22.68 -10.30
N GLY A 108 9.09 21.37 -10.01
CA GLY A 108 9.01 20.31 -11.01
C GLY A 108 7.58 19.90 -11.33
N SER A 109 7.46 18.87 -12.16
CA SER A 109 6.22 18.18 -12.51
C SER A 109 6.46 16.68 -12.59
N PHE A 110 5.42 15.89 -12.38
CA PHE A 110 5.50 14.45 -12.66
C PHE A 110 5.48 14.26 -14.18
N THR A 111 6.28 13.31 -14.67
CA THR A 111 6.18 12.88 -16.06
C THR A 111 4.86 12.14 -16.28
N GLU A 112 4.33 12.18 -17.51
CA GLU A 112 3.14 11.40 -17.86
C GLU A 112 3.30 9.91 -17.54
N SER A 113 4.49 9.36 -17.76
CA SER A 113 4.80 7.97 -17.44
C SER A 113 4.68 7.66 -15.94
N GLN A 114 5.18 8.55 -15.08
CA GLN A 114 5.02 8.40 -13.62
C GLN A 114 3.55 8.45 -13.21
N ILE A 115 2.78 9.40 -13.76
CA ILE A 115 1.34 9.54 -13.46
C ILE A 115 0.58 8.28 -13.85
N LEU A 116 0.86 7.73 -15.04
CA LEU A 116 0.23 6.49 -15.50
C LEU A 116 0.61 5.29 -14.65
N GLN A 117 1.87 5.15 -14.23
CA GLN A 117 2.30 4.07 -13.34
C GLN A 117 1.66 4.18 -11.94
N ILE A 118 1.62 5.38 -11.36
CA ILE A 118 0.95 5.64 -10.09
C ILE A 118 -0.54 5.30 -10.22
N GLY A 119 -1.19 5.81 -11.26
CA GLY A 119 -2.61 5.56 -11.52
C GLY A 119 -2.90 4.06 -11.68
N TYR A 120 -2.08 3.34 -12.43
CA TYR A 120 -2.28 1.92 -12.67
C TYR A 120 -2.29 1.13 -11.36
N GLN A 121 -1.32 1.38 -10.48
CA GLN A 121 -1.22 0.71 -9.18
C GLN A 121 -2.44 0.99 -8.28
N ILE A 122 -2.94 2.23 -8.25
CA ILE A 122 -4.16 2.59 -7.52
C ILE A 122 -5.39 1.90 -8.14
N ALA A 123 -5.47 1.83 -9.47
CA ALA A 123 -6.57 1.19 -10.18
C ALA A 123 -6.64 -0.32 -9.90
N VAL A 124 -5.49 -1.01 -9.81
CA VAL A 124 -5.42 -2.42 -9.43
C VAL A 124 -5.95 -2.65 -8.01
N ALA A 125 -5.54 -1.81 -7.05
CA ALA A 125 -6.03 -1.87 -5.68
C ALA A 125 -7.56 -1.69 -5.62
N LEU A 126 -8.08 -0.66 -6.28
CA LEU A 126 -9.52 -0.36 -6.31
C LEU A 126 -10.35 -1.43 -7.02
N GLU A 127 -9.87 -1.94 -8.15
CA GLU A 127 -10.53 -3.05 -8.85
C GLU A 127 -10.69 -4.26 -7.94
N TYR A 128 -9.62 -4.62 -7.20
CA TYR A 128 -9.65 -5.73 -6.26
C TYR A 128 -10.67 -5.50 -5.12
N CYS A 129 -10.68 -4.31 -4.53
CA CYS A 129 -11.65 -3.93 -3.50
C CYS A 129 -13.09 -4.01 -4.02
N HIS A 130 -13.36 -3.44 -5.20
CA HIS A 130 -14.69 -3.40 -5.82
C HIS A 130 -15.19 -4.80 -6.20
N LYS A 131 -14.32 -5.68 -6.71
CA LYS A 131 -14.64 -7.11 -6.93
C LYS A 131 -15.07 -7.82 -5.66
N LYS A 132 -14.47 -7.45 -4.51
CA LYS A 132 -14.87 -7.94 -3.18
C LYS A 132 -16.05 -7.20 -2.57
N ARG A 133 -16.68 -6.29 -3.32
CA ARG A 133 -17.78 -5.43 -2.85
C ARG A 133 -17.39 -4.60 -1.63
N ILE A 134 -16.13 -4.16 -1.55
CA ILE A 134 -15.63 -3.22 -0.54
C ILE A 134 -15.40 -1.87 -1.20
N LEU A 135 -16.00 -0.83 -0.64
CA LEU A 135 -15.78 0.58 -1.03
C LEU A 135 -14.77 1.21 -0.10
N HIS A 136 -13.81 1.98 -0.65
CA HIS A 136 -12.80 2.62 0.17
C HIS A 136 -13.30 3.92 0.82
N GLN A 137 -14.01 4.77 0.06
CA GLN A 137 -14.64 6.02 0.50
C GLN A 137 -13.71 7.17 0.91
N ASP A 138 -12.40 6.97 0.96
CA ASP A 138 -11.41 8.00 1.34
C ASP A 138 -10.12 7.91 0.50
N ILE A 139 -10.27 7.70 -0.81
CA ILE A 139 -9.12 7.73 -1.71
C ILE A 139 -8.59 9.16 -1.81
N LYS A 140 -7.32 9.33 -1.42
CA LYS A 140 -6.57 10.58 -1.47
C LYS A 140 -5.07 10.28 -1.42
N PRO A 141 -4.18 11.23 -1.78
CA PRO A 141 -2.74 10.96 -1.81
C PRO A 141 -2.15 10.54 -0.46
N MET A 142 -2.72 11.01 0.65
CA MET A 142 -2.27 10.60 2.00
C MET A 142 -2.52 9.12 2.31
N ASN A 143 -3.47 8.48 1.61
CA ASN A 143 -3.85 7.08 1.79
C ASN A 143 -3.22 6.16 0.74
N VAL A 144 -2.18 6.63 0.05
CA VAL A 144 -1.38 5.84 -0.90
C VAL A 144 0.07 5.88 -0.43
N LEU A 145 0.56 4.77 0.09
CA LEU A 145 1.92 4.63 0.65
C LEU A 145 2.89 4.09 -0.38
N LEU A 146 4.14 4.54 -0.33
CA LEU A 146 5.23 4.06 -1.16
C LEU A 146 6.08 3.06 -0.38
N ASP A 147 6.42 1.93 -1.00
CA ASP A 147 7.27 0.89 -0.41
C ASP A 147 8.64 1.43 0.01
N THR A 148 9.33 2.04 -0.95
CA THR A 148 10.68 2.56 -0.78
C THR A 148 10.71 4.08 -0.93
N PRO A 149 11.67 4.78 -0.30
CA PRO A 149 11.94 6.19 -0.59
C PRO A 149 12.11 6.42 -2.09
N TRP A 150 11.51 7.49 -2.58
CA TRP A 150 11.53 7.86 -3.99
C TRP A 150 11.70 9.36 -4.12
N ASN A 151 12.52 9.77 -5.09
CA ASN A 151 12.61 11.15 -5.52
C ASN A 151 12.11 11.21 -6.97
N PRO A 152 10.87 11.69 -7.19
CA PRO A 152 10.28 11.68 -8.53
C PRO A 152 10.99 12.60 -9.52
N SER A 153 11.79 13.57 -9.06
CA SER A 153 12.53 14.48 -9.94
C SER A 153 13.81 13.86 -10.50
N SER A 154 14.38 12.84 -9.84
CA SER A 154 15.63 12.19 -10.27
C SER A 154 15.46 10.72 -10.65
N ASP A 155 14.43 10.04 -10.12
CA ASP A 155 14.17 8.64 -10.39
C ASP A 155 12.88 8.47 -11.21
N PRO A 156 12.97 8.07 -12.49
CA PRO A 156 11.81 7.84 -13.33
C PRO A 156 11.05 6.55 -12.95
N THR A 157 11.64 5.67 -12.13
CA THR A 157 11.01 4.42 -11.73
C THR A 157 10.11 4.65 -10.52
N VAL A 158 8.79 4.55 -10.70
CA VAL A 158 7.84 4.66 -9.59
C VAL A 158 7.97 3.39 -8.73
N PRO A 159 8.16 3.50 -7.41
CA PRO A 159 8.17 2.34 -6.52
C PRO A 159 6.78 1.71 -6.42
N ASN A 160 6.71 0.57 -5.74
CA ASN A 160 5.41 -0.02 -5.41
C ASN A 160 4.62 0.90 -4.48
N LEU A 161 3.32 0.99 -4.77
CA LEU A 161 2.35 1.80 -4.06
C LEU A 161 1.30 0.90 -3.42
N PHE A 162 0.85 1.26 -2.23
CA PHE A 162 -0.10 0.49 -1.45
C PHE A 162 -1.17 1.41 -0.88
N VAL A 163 -2.42 1.11 -1.23
CA VAL A 163 -3.59 1.81 -0.69
C VAL A 163 -3.84 1.37 0.75
N THR A 164 -4.12 2.34 1.63
CA THR A 164 -4.30 2.16 3.07
C THR A 164 -5.52 2.91 3.60
N ASP A 165 -5.77 2.78 4.90
CA ASP A 165 -6.81 3.49 5.65
C ASP A 165 -8.24 3.15 5.22
N PHE A 166 -8.65 1.92 5.56
CA PHE A 166 -10.01 1.41 5.39
C PHE A 166 -10.92 1.77 6.58
N GLY A 167 -10.57 2.82 7.35
CA GLY A 167 -11.26 3.23 8.57
C GLY A 167 -12.73 3.60 8.38
N ILE A 168 -13.08 4.08 7.19
CA ILE A 168 -14.47 4.35 6.80
C ILE A 168 -14.96 3.46 5.66
N ALA A 169 -14.23 2.40 5.33
CA ALA A 169 -14.65 1.48 4.28
C ALA A 169 -16.01 0.84 4.63
N SER A 170 -16.73 0.37 3.61
CA SER A 170 -17.98 -0.36 3.82
C SER A 170 -18.22 -1.39 2.73
N HIS A 171 -19.11 -2.34 3.01
CA HIS A 171 -19.61 -3.22 1.95
C HIS A 171 -20.53 -2.44 0.99
N ALA A 172 -20.40 -2.69 -0.31
CA ALA A 172 -21.17 -2.03 -1.37
C ALA A 172 -22.66 -2.39 -1.35
N LYS A 173 -23.04 -3.52 -0.74
CA LYS A 173 -24.44 -3.95 -0.54
C LYS A 173 -25.12 -3.29 0.65
N THR A 174 -24.39 -2.54 1.49
CA THR A 174 -24.95 -1.80 2.61
C THR A 174 -25.57 -0.48 2.12
N ILE A 175 -26.51 -0.61 1.17
CA ILE A 175 -27.38 0.47 0.73
C ILE A 175 -28.35 0.72 1.88
N GLY A 176 -28.28 1.90 2.51
CA GLY A 176 -29.31 2.35 3.45
C GLY A 176 -28.96 2.29 4.95
N THR A 177 -27.74 1.95 5.36
CA THR A 177 -27.32 2.28 6.74
C THR A 177 -27.00 3.77 6.81
N ARG A 178 -28.00 4.53 7.24
CA ARG A 178 -27.94 5.94 7.66
C ARG A 178 -26.68 6.21 8.50
N LEU A 179 -25.58 6.61 7.88
CA LEU A 179 -24.30 6.87 8.56
C LEU A 179 -23.64 8.13 7.95
N THR A 180 -23.98 9.24 8.60
CA THR A 180 -23.42 10.60 8.64
C THR A 180 -22.71 11.19 7.41
N TRP A 181 -23.10 12.44 7.12
CA TRP A 181 -22.51 13.44 6.23
C TRP A 181 -20.98 13.69 6.38
N GLU A 182 -20.30 12.96 7.27
CA GLU A 182 -18.94 13.19 7.74
C GLU A 182 -17.94 12.13 7.22
N ARG A 183 -18.20 11.52 6.07
CA ARG A 183 -17.32 10.50 5.47
C ARG A 183 -16.61 11.03 4.23
N GLY A 184 -15.28 10.85 4.19
CA GLY A 184 -14.39 11.29 3.11
C GLY A 184 -13.72 12.63 3.40
N THR A 185 -12.66 12.92 2.65
CA THR A 185 -11.89 14.17 2.79
C THR A 185 -12.42 15.24 1.85
N GLU A 186 -12.59 16.46 2.37
CA GLU A 186 -13.00 17.64 1.58
C GLU A 186 -12.13 17.81 0.32
N GLY A 187 -12.78 18.08 -0.82
CA GLY A 187 -12.14 18.17 -2.14
C GLY A 187 -11.98 16.83 -2.89
N TYR A 188 -12.09 15.68 -2.22
CA TYR A 188 -12.06 14.35 -2.86
C TYR A 188 -13.45 13.69 -2.93
N GLN A 189 -14.43 14.21 -2.18
CA GLN A 189 -15.80 13.72 -2.21
C GLN A 189 -16.45 13.95 -3.58
N ALA A 190 -17.16 12.92 -4.05
CA ALA A 190 -17.91 13.01 -5.28
C ALA A 190 -19.12 13.97 -5.15
N PRO A 191 -19.56 14.64 -6.23
CA PRO A 191 -20.65 15.62 -6.19
C PRO A 191 -21.93 15.05 -5.59
N GLU A 192 -22.27 13.80 -5.91
CA GLU A 192 -23.46 13.15 -5.35
C GLU A 192 -23.39 12.96 -3.83
N ILE A 193 -22.19 12.88 -3.25
CA ILE A 193 -21.97 12.77 -1.79
C ILE A 193 -22.02 14.15 -1.14
N HIS A 194 -21.50 15.19 -1.82
CA HIS A 194 -21.42 16.55 -1.29
C HIS A 194 -22.74 17.32 -1.35
N ASP A 195 -23.55 17.17 -2.41
CA ASP A 195 -24.70 18.05 -2.68
C ASP A 195 -26.04 17.55 -2.12
N ARG A 196 -26.15 16.31 -1.63
CA ARG A 196 -27.46 15.70 -1.30
C ARG A 196 -27.63 15.41 0.18
N GLY A 197 -28.27 16.36 0.86
CA GLY A 197 -28.87 16.14 2.16
C GLY A 197 -29.79 14.93 2.13
N VAL A 198 -29.36 13.85 2.77
CA VAL A 198 -30.09 12.61 3.04
C VAL A 198 -30.27 11.71 1.78
N CYS A 199 -29.52 10.60 1.74
CA CYS A 199 -29.67 9.44 0.80
C CYS A 199 -28.84 9.39 -0.50
N ALA A 200 -27.66 9.98 -0.59
CA ALA A 200 -26.70 9.54 -1.63
C ALA A 200 -25.91 8.31 -1.16
N ALA A 201 -26.14 7.16 -1.80
CA ALA A 201 -25.39 5.94 -1.49
C ALA A 201 -24.00 6.00 -2.15
N PHE A 202 -22.96 5.88 -1.31
CA PHE A 202 -21.60 5.58 -1.74
C PHE A 202 -21.59 4.41 -2.72
N SER A 203 -20.67 4.44 -3.67
CA SER A 203 -20.52 3.37 -4.65
C SER A 203 -19.10 3.26 -5.17
N GLU A 204 -18.85 2.23 -5.96
CA GLU A 204 -17.60 2.06 -6.70
C GLU A 204 -17.28 3.32 -7.54
N LYS A 205 -18.31 4.04 -8.03
CA LYS A 205 -18.16 5.27 -8.83
C LYS A 205 -17.77 6.50 -8.01
N SER A 206 -18.01 6.52 -6.70
CA SER A 206 -17.51 7.62 -5.84
C SER A 206 -16.02 7.45 -5.55
N ASP A 207 -15.54 6.22 -5.40
CA ASP A 207 -14.09 5.93 -5.30
C ASP A 207 -13.37 6.32 -6.60
N VAL A 208 -13.97 6.07 -7.76
CA VAL A 208 -13.41 6.46 -9.07
C VAL A 208 -13.32 7.98 -9.21
N TYR A 209 -14.29 8.74 -8.70
CA TYR A 209 -14.19 10.21 -8.70
C TYR A 209 -13.03 10.69 -7.82
N ALA A 210 -12.92 10.18 -6.59
CA ALA A 210 -11.83 10.51 -5.67
C ALA A 210 -10.46 10.14 -6.27
N PHE A 211 -10.37 9.00 -6.96
CA PHE A 211 -9.19 8.62 -7.73
C PHE A 211 -8.91 9.60 -8.89
N GLY A 212 -9.94 10.08 -9.58
CA GLY A 212 -9.81 11.15 -10.58
C GLY A 212 -9.20 12.43 -9.98
N CYS A 213 -9.61 12.81 -8.76
CA CYS A 213 -9.01 13.93 -8.03
C CYS A 213 -7.52 13.70 -7.72
N VAL A 214 -7.12 12.46 -7.39
CA VAL A 214 -5.70 12.10 -7.19
C VAL A 214 -4.91 12.32 -8.48
N LEU A 215 -5.40 11.81 -9.62
CA LEU A 215 -4.71 11.99 -10.91
C LEU A 215 -4.66 13.46 -11.34
N PHE A 216 -5.76 14.21 -11.16
CA PHE A 216 -5.80 15.65 -11.37
C PHE A 216 -4.72 16.37 -10.55
N ARG A 217 -4.57 15.99 -9.27
CA ARG A 217 -3.57 16.59 -8.39
C ARG A 217 -2.14 16.20 -8.77
N LEU A 218 -1.91 15.02 -9.32
CA LEU A 218 -0.59 14.65 -9.87
C LEU A 218 -0.25 15.49 -11.11
N CYS A 219 -1.23 15.75 -11.99
CA CYS A 219 -1.02 16.58 -13.18
C CYS A 219 -0.75 18.06 -12.81
N THR A 220 -1.47 18.59 -11.82
CA THR A 220 -1.50 20.03 -11.54
C THR A 220 -0.71 20.49 -10.33
N LEU A 221 -0.39 19.55 -9.42
CA LEU A 221 0.14 19.80 -8.07
C LEU A 221 -0.75 20.72 -7.21
N LYS A 222 -2.00 20.95 -7.62
CA LYS A 222 -2.98 21.79 -6.92
C LYS A 222 -3.95 20.94 -6.11
N HIS A 223 -4.37 21.45 -4.96
CA HIS A 223 -5.44 20.83 -4.21
C HIS A 223 -6.75 20.88 -5.02
N PRO A 224 -7.60 19.83 -4.99
CA PRO A 224 -8.90 19.83 -5.66
C PRO A 224 -9.94 20.69 -4.89
N SER A 225 -9.64 21.97 -4.66
CA SER A 225 -10.47 22.88 -3.82
C SER A 225 -11.61 23.58 -4.57
N LEU A 226 -11.89 23.20 -5.81
CA LEU A 226 -13.00 23.70 -6.64
C LEU A 226 -13.83 22.48 -7.08
N PRO A 227 -15.12 22.64 -7.43
CA PRO A 227 -15.86 21.54 -8.02
C PRO A 227 -15.18 21.17 -9.34
N LEU A 228 -14.39 20.09 -9.32
CA LEU A 228 -13.76 19.51 -10.51
C LEU A 228 -14.78 18.77 -11.39
N ALA A 229 -16.02 18.69 -10.93
CA ALA A 229 -17.08 17.96 -11.57
C ALA A 229 -17.38 18.55 -12.95
N GLY A 230 -17.19 17.73 -13.99
CA GLY A 230 -17.39 18.15 -15.38
C GLY A 230 -16.26 19.01 -15.95
N ILE A 231 -15.08 19.03 -15.31
CA ILE A 231 -13.90 19.71 -15.83
C ILE A 231 -13.51 19.15 -17.21
N LYS A 232 -13.20 20.03 -18.15
CA LYS A 232 -12.75 19.62 -19.49
C LYS A 232 -11.29 19.15 -19.45
N PRO A 233 -10.86 18.26 -20.36
CA PRO A 233 -9.48 17.75 -20.37
C PRO A 233 -8.40 18.84 -20.33
N LEU A 234 -8.50 19.88 -21.16
CA LEU A 234 -7.52 20.97 -21.24
C LEU A 234 -7.57 21.95 -20.06
N GLU A 235 -8.64 21.91 -19.27
CA GLU A 235 -8.75 22.67 -18.01
C GLU A 235 -7.97 21.97 -16.88
N VAL A 236 -7.67 20.67 -17.03
CA VAL A 236 -6.79 19.93 -16.12
C VAL A 236 -5.35 20.39 -16.32
N SER A 237 -4.80 20.28 -17.52
CA SER A 237 -3.45 20.76 -17.86
C SER A 237 -3.27 20.82 -19.38
N LYS A 238 -2.28 21.57 -19.86
CA LYS A 238 -1.86 21.60 -21.27
C LYS A 238 -0.62 20.76 -21.55
N ASP A 239 0.04 20.26 -20.50
CA ASP A 239 1.37 19.65 -20.58
C ASP A 239 1.35 18.13 -20.77
N TYR A 240 0.16 17.51 -20.76
CA TYR A 240 -0.03 16.06 -20.85
C TYR A 240 -0.90 15.67 -22.03
N SER A 241 -0.83 14.40 -22.43
CA SER A 241 -1.58 13.88 -23.57
C SER A 241 -3.09 14.01 -23.37
N ILE A 242 -3.79 14.31 -24.47
CA ILE A 242 -5.25 14.42 -24.47
C ILE A 242 -5.92 13.13 -23.99
N ASN A 243 -5.28 11.97 -24.18
CA ASN A 243 -5.82 10.69 -23.77
C ASN A 243 -5.83 10.55 -22.23
N LEU A 244 -4.72 10.89 -21.55
CA LEU A 244 -4.67 10.92 -20.09
C LEU A 244 -5.70 11.92 -19.53
N LEU A 245 -5.73 13.13 -20.09
CA LEU A 245 -6.62 14.19 -19.63
C LEU A 245 -8.10 13.84 -19.86
N SER A 246 -8.43 13.14 -20.95
CA SER A 246 -9.79 12.66 -21.24
C SER A 246 -10.22 11.56 -20.27
N LEU A 247 -9.31 10.65 -19.92
CA LEU A 247 -9.56 9.65 -18.88
C LEU A 247 -9.87 10.34 -17.53
N ILE A 248 -9.03 11.28 -17.10
CA ILE A 248 -9.24 12.05 -15.86
C ILE A 248 -10.59 12.78 -15.88
N SER A 249 -10.91 13.47 -16.99
CA SER A 249 -12.20 14.17 -17.16
C SER A 249 -13.39 13.21 -17.06
N SER A 250 -13.29 12.01 -17.65
CA SER A 250 -14.36 10.99 -17.56
C SER A 250 -14.57 10.50 -16.11
N MET A 251 -13.50 10.35 -15.32
CA MET A 251 -13.57 9.98 -13.91
C MET A 251 -14.18 11.10 -13.06
N LEU A 252 -13.98 12.36 -13.44
CA LEU A 252 -14.51 13.55 -12.79
C LEU A 252 -15.89 13.98 -13.34
N SER A 253 -16.61 13.10 -14.04
CA SER A 253 -17.96 13.40 -14.52
C SER A 253 -18.93 13.69 -13.38
N ILE A 254 -19.77 14.72 -13.55
CA ILE A 254 -20.89 15.01 -12.63
C ILE A 254 -21.83 13.79 -12.55
N ASP A 255 -22.12 13.18 -13.70
CA ASP A 255 -22.95 11.99 -13.78
C ASP A 255 -22.13 10.74 -13.43
N ARG A 256 -22.40 10.17 -12.25
CA ARG A 256 -21.72 8.97 -11.75
C ARG A 256 -21.85 7.75 -12.67
N PHE A 257 -22.91 7.67 -13.50
CA PHE A 257 -23.08 6.54 -14.42
C PHE A 257 -22.18 6.66 -15.65
N LYS A 258 -21.75 7.87 -15.99
CA LYS A 258 -20.77 8.12 -17.07
C LYS A 258 -19.32 7.89 -16.65
N ARG A 259 -19.04 7.88 -15.34
CA ARG A 259 -17.69 7.55 -14.85
C ARG A 259 -17.36 6.10 -15.21
N PRO A 260 -16.12 5.78 -15.58
CA PRO A 260 -15.69 4.39 -15.75
C PRO A 260 -15.68 3.63 -14.42
N THR A 261 -15.56 2.30 -14.47
CA THR A 261 -15.25 1.43 -13.32
C THR A 261 -13.74 1.39 -13.08
N ALA A 262 -13.29 0.97 -11.89
CA ALA A 262 -11.86 0.81 -11.61
C ALA A 262 -11.18 -0.17 -12.58
N PHE A 263 -11.88 -1.22 -13.01
CA PHE A 263 -11.43 -2.14 -14.06
C PHE A 263 -11.19 -1.41 -15.39
N GLU A 264 -12.17 -0.65 -15.88
CA GLU A 264 -12.05 0.09 -17.14
C GLU A 264 -10.94 1.15 -17.08
N VAL A 265 -10.79 1.83 -15.94
CA VAL A 265 -9.68 2.78 -15.72
C VAL A 265 -8.34 2.06 -15.81
N LYS A 266 -8.18 0.91 -15.16
CA LYS A 266 -6.95 0.12 -15.21
C LYS A 266 -6.60 -0.29 -16.64
N GLU A 267 -7.56 -0.81 -17.41
CA GLU A 267 -7.33 -1.23 -18.79
C GLU A 267 -6.95 -0.05 -19.71
N GLN A 268 -7.60 1.10 -19.52
CA GLN A 268 -7.25 2.32 -20.24
C GLN A 268 -5.84 2.81 -19.89
N LEU A 269 -5.47 2.86 -18.61
CA LEU A 269 -4.13 3.23 -18.16
C LEU A 269 -3.07 2.28 -18.74
N MET A 270 -3.32 0.97 -18.73
CA MET A 270 -2.39 0.00 -19.32
C MET A 270 -2.21 0.21 -20.82
N THR A 271 -3.30 0.53 -21.51
CA THR A 271 -3.27 0.86 -22.94
C THR A 271 -2.43 2.11 -23.20
N LEU A 272 -2.55 3.15 -22.37
CA LEU A 272 -1.72 4.36 -22.48
C LEU A 272 -0.24 4.07 -22.19
N ILE A 273 0.04 3.27 -21.17
CA ILE A 273 1.41 2.85 -20.84
C ILE A 273 2.06 2.12 -22.02
N ARG A 274 1.32 1.20 -22.67
CA ARG A 274 1.80 0.47 -23.85
C ARG A 274 2.00 1.36 -25.09
N LYS A 275 1.23 2.45 -25.21
CA LYS A 275 1.45 3.45 -26.28
C LYS A 275 2.73 4.25 -26.06
N ILE A 276 3.09 4.54 -24.81
CA ILE A 276 4.35 5.23 -24.47
C ILE A 276 5.55 4.29 -24.58
N SER A 277 5.39 3.03 -24.19
CA SER A 277 6.40 1.98 -24.40
C SER A 277 5.74 0.70 -24.89
N SER A 278 5.99 0.34 -26.15
CA SER A 278 5.46 -0.89 -26.77
C SER A 278 5.93 -2.17 -26.07
N THR A 279 7.06 -2.08 -25.36
CA THR A 279 7.62 -3.19 -24.54
C THR A 279 7.07 -3.22 -23.12
N ALA A 280 6.15 -2.32 -22.76
CA ALA A 280 5.61 -2.29 -21.41
C ALA A 280 4.81 -3.56 -21.09
N LYS A 281 5.16 -4.18 -19.97
CA LYS A 281 4.55 -5.41 -19.47
C LYS A 281 4.25 -5.28 -17.99
N GLU A 282 3.30 -6.08 -17.53
CA GLU A 282 2.94 -6.20 -16.13
C GLU A 282 3.34 -7.60 -15.64
N CYS A 283 3.92 -7.69 -14.44
CA CYS A 283 4.10 -8.98 -13.79
C CYS A 283 2.73 -9.56 -13.40
N ARG A 284 2.45 -10.79 -13.84
CA ARG A 284 1.15 -11.45 -13.57
C ARG A 284 0.91 -11.75 -12.09
N GLN A 285 1.97 -11.92 -11.31
CA GLN A 285 1.91 -12.30 -9.90
C GLN A 285 1.71 -11.08 -8.99
N CYS A 286 2.62 -10.11 -9.04
CA CYS A 286 2.60 -8.95 -8.15
C CYS A 286 1.98 -7.69 -8.77
N ARG A 287 1.57 -7.72 -10.05
CA ARG A 287 0.94 -6.60 -10.77
C ARG A 287 1.83 -5.37 -10.95
N CYS A 288 3.15 -5.50 -10.75
CA CYS A 288 4.11 -4.43 -11.00
C CYS A 288 4.23 -4.16 -12.50
N VAL A 289 4.27 -2.88 -12.88
CA VAL A 289 4.42 -2.44 -14.28
C VAL A 289 5.88 -2.15 -14.59
N PHE A 290 6.34 -2.62 -15.75
CA PHE A 290 7.70 -2.44 -16.23
C PHE A 290 7.68 -1.88 -17.64
N LEU A 291 8.36 -0.76 -17.87
CA LEU A 291 8.43 -0.11 -19.18
C LEU A 291 9.45 -0.75 -20.14
N SER A 292 10.14 -1.80 -19.71
CA SER A 292 11.12 -2.53 -20.52
C SER A 292 11.14 -4.01 -20.13
N ASN A 293 11.28 -4.90 -21.11
CA ASN A 293 11.39 -6.35 -20.87
C ASN A 293 12.57 -6.71 -19.95
N ASN A 294 13.70 -6.00 -20.06
CA ASN A 294 14.88 -6.27 -19.22
C ASN A 294 14.58 -6.04 -17.73
N LYS A 295 13.90 -4.94 -17.38
CA LYS A 295 13.47 -4.67 -16.00
C LYS A 295 12.46 -5.69 -15.49
N LEU A 296 11.52 -6.13 -16.34
CA LEU A 296 10.60 -7.22 -15.98
C LEU A 296 11.35 -8.52 -15.72
N HIS A 297 12.24 -8.93 -16.63
CA HIS A 297 12.99 -10.19 -16.49
C HIS A 297 13.82 -10.19 -15.22
N LYS A 298 14.54 -9.10 -14.95
CA LYS A 298 15.28 -8.91 -13.70
C LYS A 298 14.36 -9.05 -12.47
N HIS A 299 13.19 -8.40 -12.49
CA HIS A 299 12.22 -8.54 -11.42
C HIS A 299 11.76 -10.00 -11.22
N LEU A 300 11.45 -10.73 -12.30
CA LEU A 300 11.03 -12.14 -12.21
C LEU A 300 12.11 -13.03 -11.58
N GLN A 301 13.40 -12.77 -11.88
CA GLN A 301 14.54 -13.44 -11.26
C GLN A 301 14.67 -13.14 -9.76
N GLU A 302 14.62 -11.87 -9.40
CA GLU A 302 14.82 -11.43 -8.01
C GLU A 302 13.67 -11.84 -7.09
N THR A 303 12.46 -11.96 -7.64
CA THR A 303 11.24 -12.25 -6.85
C THR A 303 10.75 -13.69 -6.98
N LEU A 304 11.41 -14.51 -7.80
CA LEU A 304 10.96 -15.88 -8.13
C LEU A 304 9.51 -15.92 -8.65
N HIS A 305 9.05 -14.86 -9.29
CA HIS A 305 7.72 -14.79 -9.92
C HIS A 305 7.66 -15.50 -11.30
N TYR A 306 8.65 -16.34 -11.62
CA TYR A 306 8.61 -17.19 -12.80
C TYR A 306 7.43 -18.15 -12.71
N ARG A 307 6.77 -18.39 -13.85
CA ARG A 307 5.90 -19.55 -14.01
C ARG A 307 6.78 -20.74 -14.38
N ASP A 308 6.58 -21.87 -13.70
CA ASP A 308 6.72 -23.16 -14.36
C ASP A 308 5.71 -23.18 -15.51
N GLU A 309 6.16 -23.39 -16.74
CA GLU A 309 5.30 -23.51 -17.92
C GLU A 309 4.57 -24.87 -18.01
N ASN A 310 4.44 -25.61 -16.90
CA ASN A 310 3.85 -26.96 -16.86
C ASN A 310 2.64 -27.09 -15.91
N GLU A 311 1.71 -26.13 -15.92
CA GLU A 311 0.34 -26.40 -15.49
C GLU A 311 -0.63 -25.81 -16.54
N GLU A 312 -1.02 -26.71 -17.46
CA GLU A 312 -2.01 -26.62 -18.54
C GLU A 312 -3.31 -25.94 -18.07
N SER A 313 -3.93 -25.01 -18.80
CA SER A 313 -4.65 -25.20 -20.06
C SER A 313 -5.60 -26.41 -20.07
N SER A 314 -6.72 -26.28 -19.37
CA SER A 314 -7.93 -27.05 -19.70
C SER A 314 -9.13 -26.13 -19.58
N ASP A 315 -9.59 -25.61 -20.71
CA ASP A 315 -10.98 -25.26 -20.99
C ASP A 315 -11.02 -24.80 -22.46
N GLU A 316 -10.95 -25.77 -23.38
CA GLU A 316 -11.90 -25.88 -24.50
C GLU A 316 -11.56 -27.09 -25.40
N GLU A 317 -12.65 -27.79 -25.79
CA GLU A 317 -12.79 -28.82 -26.83
C GLU A 317 -12.46 -30.29 -26.51
N GLY A 318 -13.52 -31.08 -26.30
CA GLY A 318 -13.58 -32.47 -26.79
C GLY A 318 -14.48 -32.54 -28.03
N PRO A 319 -14.68 -33.71 -28.67
CA PRO A 319 -14.06 -35.02 -28.41
C PRO A 319 -13.54 -35.74 -29.68
N LEU A 320 -12.68 -36.75 -29.49
CA LEU A 320 -12.78 -38.14 -30.03
C LEU A 320 -11.38 -38.78 -30.20
N GLU A 321 -11.11 -39.75 -29.33
CA GLU A 321 -10.20 -40.88 -29.53
C GLU A 321 -10.73 -41.84 -30.65
N PRO A 322 -10.00 -42.86 -31.17
CA PRO A 322 -9.06 -43.71 -30.41
C PRO A 322 -7.83 -44.33 -31.13
N ALA A 323 -7.01 -44.97 -30.28
CA ALA A 323 -6.21 -46.20 -30.48
C ALA A 323 -4.83 -46.12 -31.18
N ALA A 324 -3.76 -46.46 -30.45
CA ALA A 324 -3.25 -47.84 -30.37
C ALA A 324 -1.86 -47.94 -29.70
N ARG A 325 -1.78 -48.91 -28.80
CA ARG A 325 -0.65 -49.62 -28.16
C ARG A 325 0.71 -49.60 -28.89
N ASN A 326 1.80 -49.41 -28.14
CA ASN A 326 2.77 -50.46 -27.79
C ASN A 326 3.98 -49.87 -27.02
N GLU A 327 4.27 -50.45 -25.86
CA GLU A 327 5.57 -50.46 -25.16
C GLU A 327 6.25 -51.83 -25.43
N PRO A 328 7.46 -52.16 -24.93
CA PRO A 328 8.54 -51.34 -24.33
C PRO A 328 9.96 -51.79 -24.81
N LEU A 329 11.02 -51.22 -24.22
CA LEU A 329 12.36 -51.78 -23.87
C LEU A 329 13.26 -50.55 -23.59
N GLY A 330 13.91 -50.32 -22.45
CA GLY A 330 14.59 -51.24 -21.55
C GLY A 330 16.09 -50.91 -21.62
N GLU A 331 16.65 -50.29 -20.57
CA GLU A 331 17.94 -50.65 -19.94
C GLU A 331 18.54 -49.53 -19.08
N ILE A 332 18.89 -49.92 -17.86
CA ILE A 332 19.55 -49.16 -16.81
C ILE A 332 21.01 -49.61 -16.81
N GLY A 333 21.95 -48.66 -16.81
CA GLY A 333 23.38 -48.96 -16.74
C GLY A 333 24.13 -47.98 -15.84
N PHE A 334 24.32 -48.35 -14.57
CA PHE A 334 25.31 -47.75 -13.68
C PHE A 334 26.73 -48.19 -14.08
N ARG A 335 27.72 -47.27 -14.09
CA ARG A 335 29.04 -47.57 -13.49
C ARG A 335 29.92 -46.35 -13.16
N ILE A 336 30.56 -46.53 -12.01
CA ILE A 336 31.49 -45.74 -11.19
C ILE A 336 32.86 -45.53 -11.85
N LYS A 337 33.58 -44.44 -11.52
CA LYS A 337 34.97 -44.45 -10.99
C LYS A 337 35.52 -43.06 -10.66
N GLY A 338 35.95 -42.89 -9.42
CA GLY A 338 36.92 -41.87 -9.02
C GLY A 338 38.36 -42.40 -9.11
N ALA A 339 39.32 -41.48 -9.09
CA ALA A 339 40.68 -41.69 -8.60
C ALA A 339 41.37 -40.32 -8.39
N ASP A 340 41.76 -40.12 -7.13
CA ASP A 340 42.77 -39.25 -6.52
C ASP A 340 43.85 -38.61 -7.40
N ALA A 341 44.25 -37.37 -7.06
CA ALA A 341 45.45 -37.10 -6.24
C ALA A 341 45.98 -35.65 -6.36
N GLN A 342 46.08 -35.00 -5.19
CA GLN A 342 47.22 -34.21 -4.66
C GLN A 342 47.63 -32.83 -5.21
N ASN A 343 48.15 -32.06 -4.24
CA ASN A 343 48.81 -30.73 -4.24
C ASN A 343 47.87 -29.51 -4.26
N GLU A 344 47.95 -28.53 -3.37
CA GLU A 344 49.08 -28.01 -2.58
C GLU A 344 48.57 -27.26 -1.34
N ALA A 345 49.35 -27.31 -0.25
CA ALA A 345 49.18 -26.50 0.95
C ALA A 345 50.27 -25.41 0.99
N LEU A 346 49.96 -24.26 1.63
CA LEU A 346 50.81 -23.43 2.50
C LEU A 346 49.97 -22.20 2.94
N ASN A 347 49.42 -22.20 4.16
CA ASN A 347 49.99 -21.67 5.43
C ASN A 347 49.95 -20.13 5.55
N GLN A 348 49.10 -19.56 6.44
CA GLN A 348 49.39 -19.17 7.86
C GLN A 348 50.03 -17.75 7.92
N VAL A 349 49.82 -16.81 8.85
CA VAL A 349 49.41 -16.72 10.28
C VAL A 349 48.92 -15.27 10.53
N GLY A 350 48.10 -14.99 11.55
CA GLY A 350 48.03 -13.62 12.11
C GLY A 350 47.02 -13.32 13.22
N PHE A 351 47.13 -13.97 14.38
CA PHE A 351 46.40 -13.65 15.62
C PHE A 351 46.71 -12.24 16.18
N ARG A 352 45.72 -11.58 16.81
CA ARG A 352 45.86 -11.11 18.22
C ARG A 352 44.53 -10.67 18.87
N ILE A 353 44.16 -11.40 19.92
CA ILE A 353 43.30 -10.95 21.03
C ILE A 353 44.22 -10.73 22.24
N LYS A 354 43.98 -9.66 23.01
CA LYS A 354 44.19 -9.49 24.47
C LYS A 354 43.60 -8.11 24.84
N GLY A 355 42.88 -7.90 25.92
CA GLY A 355 42.61 -8.73 27.08
C GLY A 355 41.50 -8.14 27.94
N ALA A 356 41.04 -8.95 28.87
CA ALA A 356 39.97 -8.70 29.81
C ALA A 356 40.34 -7.71 30.93
N ALA A 357 39.33 -7.06 31.50
CA ALA A 357 39.21 -6.86 32.93
C ALA A 357 37.73 -6.70 33.35
N THR A 358 37.41 -7.41 34.41
CA THR A 358 36.16 -7.61 35.15
C THR A 358 35.58 -6.35 35.81
N GLY A 359 34.25 -6.32 36.04
CA GLY A 359 33.70 -5.72 37.26
C GLY A 359 32.43 -4.88 37.12
N TYR A 360 31.35 -5.37 37.75
CA TYR A 360 30.23 -4.66 38.34
C TYR A 360 29.12 -4.05 37.45
N VAL A 361 27.92 -4.59 37.71
CA VAL A 361 26.60 -4.08 37.35
C VAL A 361 26.25 -2.92 38.28
N SER A 362 25.87 -1.76 37.73
CA SER A 362 25.03 -0.79 38.41
C SER A 362 24.20 0.01 37.40
N GLU A 363 22.91 0.12 37.71
CA GLU A 363 21.86 0.86 36.99
C GLU A 363 22.19 2.35 36.85
N GLU A 364 22.12 2.91 35.64
CA GLU A 364 21.91 4.35 35.44
C GLU A 364 20.94 4.62 34.26
N ASN A 365 19.65 4.65 34.62
CA ASN A 365 18.62 5.62 34.25
C ASN A 365 18.88 6.51 33.00
N PRO A 366 18.05 6.45 31.93
CA PRO A 366 18.16 7.41 30.83
C PRO A 366 17.76 8.81 31.33
N ARG A 367 18.73 9.72 31.29
CA ARG A 367 18.61 11.12 31.75
C ARG A 367 17.44 11.82 31.06
N ILE A 368 16.35 12.01 31.80
CA ILE A 368 15.29 12.97 31.46
C ILE A 368 15.90 14.38 31.51
N CYS A 369 15.71 15.17 30.46
CA CYS A 369 16.14 16.56 30.39
C CYS A 369 15.59 17.37 31.58
N ALA A 370 16.43 18.23 32.19
CA ALA A 370 16.10 19.03 33.38
C ALA A 370 14.91 20.00 33.18
N VAL A 371 14.53 20.27 31.93
CA VAL A 371 13.33 21.04 31.55
C VAL A 371 12.09 20.14 31.59
N CYS A 372 12.18 18.91 31.09
CA CYS A 372 11.10 17.92 31.11
C CYS A 372 10.72 17.47 32.53
N LYS A 373 11.69 17.46 33.46
CA LYS A 373 11.42 17.13 34.87
C LYS A 373 10.66 18.24 35.61
N ARG A 374 10.78 19.50 35.15
CA ARG A 374 10.16 20.65 35.82
C ARG A 374 8.69 20.87 35.42
N ASP A 375 8.31 20.50 34.19
CA ASP A 375 6.94 20.63 33.69
C ASP A 375 6.08 19.36 33.89
N PHE A 376 6.68 18.18 34.05
CA PHE A 376 5.94 16.93 34.28
C PHE A 376 5.26 16.91 35.67
N ASP A 377 5.94 17.44 36.69
CA ASP A 377 5.47 17.41 38.08
C ASP A 377 4.33 18.43 38.35
N ALA A 378 4.12 19.41 37.47
CA ALA A 378 3.21 20.52 37.75
C ALA A 378 1.77 20.34 37.24
N LYS A 379 1.49 19.51 36.22
CA LYS A 379 0.16 19.56 35.53
C LYS A 379 -0.52 18.23 35.17
N LYS A 380 0.10 17.06 35.38
CA LYS A 380 -0.49 15.70 35.21
C LYS A 380 -1.36 15.44 33.96
N HIS A 381 -1.21 16.20 32.87
CA HIS A 381 -1.84 15.93 31.58
C HIS A 381 -0.84 16.12 30.44
N LEU A 382 -0.86 15.20 29.48
CA LEU A 382 0.10 15.11 28.40
C LEU A 382 -0.53 15.61 27.10
N PHE A 383 -0.25 16.85 26.68
CA PHE A 383 -0.38 17.19 25.26
C PHE A 383 0.66 18.21 24.77
N LYS A 384 1.32 17.79 23.67
CA LYS A 384 1.96 18.55 22.58
C LYS A 384 3.08 19.53 22.95
N HIS A 385 4.30 19.19 22.55
CA HIS A 385 4.90 19.86 21.39
C HIS A 385 6.07 19.05 20.80
N LEU A 386 6.07 18.95 19.47
CA LEU A 386 7.14 18.42 18.62
C LEU A 386 8.32 19.39 18.63
N HIS A 387 9.55 18.89 18.78
CA HIS A 387 10.67 19.42 18.03
C HIS A 387 11.59 18.31 17.53
N TYR A 388 11.89 18.41 16.23
CA TYR A 388 12.97 17.73 15.54
C TYR A 388 14.30 18.00 16.24
N CYS A 389 15.16 16.99 16.31
CA CYS A 389 16.60 17.21 16.33
C CYS A 389 17.24 16.35 15.25
N ARG A 390 18.18 16.98 14.53
CA ARG A 390 19.08 16.40 13.54
C ARG A 390 20.00 15.38 14.18
#